data_AF-A0A2D9RUF1-F1
#
_entry.id   AF-A0A2D9RUF1-F1
#
_cell.length_a   1.000
_cell.length_b   1.000
_cell.length_c   1.000
_cell.angle_alpha   90.00
_cell.angle_beta   90.00
_cell.angle_gamma   90.00
#
_symmetry.space_group_name_H-M   'P 1'
#
loop_
_entity.id
_entity.type
_entity.pdbx_description
1 polymer ?
#
loop_
_entity_poly.entity_id
_entity_poly.type
_entity_poly.pdbx_seq_one_letter_code
_entity_poly.pdbx_strand_id
1 'polypeptide(L)'
;MKDSQEYILFKTIALRYSPWIADMDDPNKLQKGTHRSFTVKFNNNFDRISMLIHFKHLSIHNLTLHYRKKSAKNRKSKKVYPQHKMNLSFENTLELLTYLSSKNYEVDWIEIRFKNGWAIKNAFLNELEFITNNMQERNLLFEKLISLSGQGPIDINSLEINKTYSLCTDGEVKLKPLFLN
;
A
#
# COMPACT_ATOMS: atom_id res chain seq x y z
N MET A 1 16.99 18.06 -18.07
CA MET A 1 16.33 16.78 -18.43
C MET A 1 14.95 16.76 -17.81
N LYS A 2 13.93 16.20 -18.48
CA LYS A 2 12.64 15.92 -17.82
C LYS A 2 12.84 14.77 -16.84
N ASP A 3 12.36 14.91 -15.61
CA ASP A 3 12.38 13.87 -14.59
C ASP A 3 11.61 12.64 -15.10
N SER A 4 12.31 11.51 -15.30
CA SER A 4 11.69 10.27 -15.80
C SER A 4 11.01 9.54 -14.65
N GLN A 5 9.81 10.01 -14.29
CA GLN A 5 8.94 9.35 -13.31
C GLN A 5 8.43 7.97 -13.75
N GLU A 6 8.92 7.44 -14.88
CA GLU A 6 8.54 6.13 -15.42
C GLU A 6 9.19 4.97 -14.65
N TYR A 7 10.35 5.19 -14.04
CA TYR A 7 11.13 4.13 -13.39
C TYR A 7 11.12 4.17 -11.86
N ILE A 8 10.54 5.21 -11.27
CA ILE A 8 10.38 5.29 -9.82
C ILE A 8 9.37 4.24 -9.34
N LEU A 9 9.67 3.56 -8.23
CA LEU A 9 8.77 2.58 -7.63
C LEU A 9 7.52 3.28 -7.05
N PHE A 10 7.74 4.37 -6.33
CA PHE A 10 6.70 5.16 -5.68
C PHE A 10 6.56 6.52 -6.35
N LYS A 11 5.36 6.83 -6.85
CA LYS A 11 5.06 8.12 -7.47
C LYS A 11 4.73 9.19 -6.45
N THR A 12 3.93 8.83 -5.46
CA THR A 12 3.50 9.78 -4.44
C THR A 12 3.46 9.14 -3.07
N ILE A 13 3.66 9.98 -2.06
CA ILE A 13 3.50 9.63 -0.66
C ILE A 13 2.55 10.61 -0.01
N ALA A 14 1.88 10.16 1.04
CA ALA A 14 0.93 11.00 1.72
C ALA A 14 0.75 10.53 3.16
N LEU A 15 1.01 11.42 4.12
CA LEU A 15 0.64 11.20 5.50
C LEU A 15 -0.86 11.33 5.65
N ARG A 16 -1.46 10.42 6.43
CA ARG A 16 -2.89 10.40 6.68
C ARG A 16 -3.15 10.28 8.16
N TYR A 17 -4.25 10.88 8.61
CA TYR A 17 -4.93 10.38 9.79
C TYR A 17 -5.68 9.13 9.35
N SER A 18 -5.44 7.98 9.98
CA SER A 18 -6.29 6.81 9.81
C SER A 18 -7.17 6.65 11.05
N PRO A 19 -8.34 7.32 11.09
CA PRO A 19 -9.28 7.20 12.21
C PRO A 19 -10.07 5.89 12.17
N TRP A 20 -10.01 5.15 11.05
CA TRP A 20 -10.86 3.98 10.80
C TRP A 20 -10.13 2.66 11.06
N ILE A 21 -10.23 2.20 12.30
CA ILE A 21 -10.30 0.76 12.59
C ILE A 21 -11.63 0.59 13.31
N ALA A 22 -12.69 0.35 12.55
CA ALA A 22 -13.93 -0.17 13.12
C ALA A 22 -13.59 -1.52 13.75
N ASP A 23 -14.00 -1.63 15.02
CA ASP A 23 -14.06 -2.82 15.88
C ASP A 23 -12.73 -3.52 16.18
N MET A 24 -12.12 -3.07 17.26
CA MET A 24 -11.37 -3.91 18.20
C MET A 24 -11.81 -3.47 19.60
N ASP A 25 -12.46 -4.37 20.34
CA ASP A 25 -12.76 -4.22 21.77
C ASP A 25 -11.46 -4.24 22.61
N ASP A 26 -10.67 -3.15 22.51
CA ASP A 26 -9.59 -2.62 23.38
C ASP A 26 -8.52 -3.59 23.97
N PRO A 27 -7.21 -3.32 23.81
CA PRO A 27 -6.50 -2.54 24.84
C PRO A 27 -5.53 -1.48 24.28
N ASN A 28 -5.33 -1.43 22.97
CA ASN A 28 -4.59 -0.35 22.32
C ASN A 28 -5.57 0.74 21.91
N LYS A 29 -6.13 1.44 22.90
CA LYS A 29 -6.83 2.72 22.70
C LYS A 29 -5.93 3.63 21.88
N LEU A 30 -6.22 3.66 20.59
CA LEU A 30 -5.57 4.48 19.60
C LEU A 30 -5.71 5.92 20.07
N GLN A 31 -4.58 6.56 20.40
CA GLN A 31 -4.58 7.98 20.70
C GLN A 31 -5.21 8.72 19.51
N LYS A 32 -6.38 9.31 19.75
CA LYS A 32 -7.08 10.14 18.78
C LYS A 32 -6.11 11.25 18.34
N GLY A 33 -5.71 11.23 17.08
CA GLY A 33 -4.75 12.20 16.53
C GLY A 33 -3.34 11.68 16.24
N THR A 34 -3.00 10.42 16.55
CA THR A 34 -1.66 9.90 16.24
C THR A 34 -1.51 9.55 14.75
N HIS A 35 -0.58 10.23 14.09
CA HIS A 35 -0.21 10.05 12.68
C HIS A 35 0.58 8.76 12.44
N ARG A 36 -0.13 7.64 12.53
CA ARG A 36 0.41 6.27 12.45
C ARG A 36 0.21 5.60 11.08
N SER A 37 -0.14 6.38 10.07
CA SER A 37 -0.43 5.87 8.74
C SER A 37 0.13 6.74 7.63
N PHE A 38 0.49 6.09 6.55
CA PHE A 38 0.89 6.74 5.31
C PHE A 38 0.38 5.93 4.12
N THR A 39 0.18 6.62 3.01
CA THR A 39 -0.20 6.03 1.72
C THR A 39 0.96 6.17 0.76
N VAL A 40 1.13 5.15 -0.08
CA VAL A 40 2.11 5.16 -1.15
C VAL A 40 1.41 4.79 -2.45
N LYS A 41 1.56 5.63 -3.46
CA LYS A 41 1.12 5.35 -4.83
C LYS A 41 2.25 4.69 -5.59
N PHE A 42 1.99 3.49 -6.07
CA PHE A 42 2.92 2.76 -6.91
C PHE A 42 2.88 3.32 -8.32
N ASN A 43 4.02 3.27 -8.99
CA ASN A 43 4.04 3.45 -10.42
C ASN A 43 3.30 2.27 -11.10
N ASN A 44 2.54 2.57 -12.14
CA ASN A 44 1.69 1.60 -12.85
C ASN A 44 2.48 0.43 -13.46
N ASN A 45 3.80 0.60 -13.63
CA ASN A 45 4.69 -0.45 -14.12
C ASN A 45 4.99 -1.52 -13.06
N PHE A 46 4.69 -1.25 -11.78
CA PHE A 46 4.94 -2.16 -10.67
C PHE A 46 3.65 -2.69 -10.07
N ASP A 47 3.62 -3.98 -9.77
CA ASP A 47 2.50 -4.58 -9.05
C ASP A 47 2.59 -4.25 -7.55
N ARG A 48 1.67 -3.40 -7.07
CA ARG A 48 1.61 -3.03 -5.64
C ARG A 48 1.51 -4.24 -4.70
N ILE A 49 0.92 -5.35 -5.16
CA ILE A 49 0.73 -6.56 -4.35
C ILE A 49 2.06 -7.23 -4.03
N SER A 50 3.07 -7.11 -4.90
CA SER A 50 4.39 -7.70 -4.64
C SER A 50 5.05 -7.11 -3.38
N MET A 51 4.69 -5.88 -2.99
CA MET A 51 5.19 -5.23 -1.77
C MET A 51 4.87 -6.02 -0.49
N LEU A 52 3.83 -6.86 -0.52
CA LEU A 52 3.45 -7.67 0.63
C LEU A 52 4.55 -8.67 1.04
N ILE A 53 5.51 -8.99 0.17
CA ILE A 53 6.62 -9.89 0.48
C ILE A 53 7.47 -9.39 1.66
N HIS A 54 7.56 -8.06 1.83
CA HIS A 54 8.31 -7.43 2.92
C HIS A 54 7.67 -7.67 4.30
N PHE A 55 6.43 -8.17 4.34
CA PHE A 55 5.64 -8.45 5.54
C PHE A 55 5.49 -9.94 5.82
N LYS A 56 6.26 -10.82 5.15
CA LYS A 56 6.17 -12.29 5.31
C LYS A 56 6.40 -12.80 6.73
N HIS A 57 7.02 -11.99 7.58
CA HIS A 57 7.33 -12.28 8.97
C HIS A 57 6.14 -11.98 9.91
N LEU A 58 5.08 -11.33 9.43
CA LEU A 58 3.89 -11.00 10.20
C LEU A 58 2.80 -12.05 9.98
N SER A 59 2.17 -12.48 11.08
CA SER A 59 0.99 -13.34 11.02
C SER A 59 -0.25 -12.54 10.67
N ILE A 60 -1.02 -13.03 9.70
CA ILE A 60 -2.31 -12.46 9.32
C ILE A 60 -3.33 -12.80 10.41
N HIS A 61 -4.09 -11.78 10.81
CA HIS A 61 -5.26 -11.92 11.69
C HIS A 61 -6.55 -11.94 10.87
N ASN A 62 -6.67 -11.05 9.89
CA ASN A 62 -7.83 -11.00 8.99
C ASN A 62 -7.38 -10.61 7.57
N LEU A 63 -8.02 -11.20 6.57
CA LEU A 63 -7.81 -10.90 5.15
C LEU A 63 -9.18 -10.69 4.49
N THR A 64 -9.35 -9.52 3.87
CA THR A 64 -10.39 -9.32 2.87
C THR A 64 -9.72 -9.04 1.55
N LEU A 65 -9.98 -9.87 0.55
CA LEU A 65 -9.37 -9.75 -0.77
C LEU A 65 -10.43 -9.96 -1.85
N HIS A 66 -10.51 -9.02 -2.78
CA HIS A 66 -11.34 -9.13 -3.97
C HIS A 66 -10.45 -9.29 -5.20
N TYR A 67 -10.77 -10.27 -6.04
CA TYR A 67 -9.99 -10.59 -7.22
C TYR A 67 -10.88 -10.93 -8.42
N ARG A 68 -10.28 -10.87 -9.60
CA ARG A 68 -10.88 -11.35 -10.86
C ARG A 68 -9.88 -12.17 -11.64
N LYS A 69 -10.34 -12.97 -12.60
CA LYS A 69 -9.45 -13.65 -13.55
C LYS A 69 -8.82 -12.62 -14.50
N LYS A 70 -7.51 -12.71 -14.74
CA LYS A 70 -6.83 -11.86 -15.74
C LYS A 70 -7.36 -12.16 -17.13
N SER A 71 -7.64 -11.11 -17.89
CA SER A 71 -8.02 -11.21 -19.29
C SER A 71 -6.80 -11.37 -20.19
N ALA A 72 -6.95 -12.15 -21.26
CA ALA A 72 -5.90 -12.27 -22.27
C ALA A 72 -5.63 -10.90 -22.91
N LYS A 73 -4.36 -10.47 -22.94
CA LYS A 73 -3.94 -9.14 -23.42
C LYS A 73 -4.32 -8.86 -24.89
N ASN A 74 -4.44 -9.90 -25.73
CA ASN A 74 -4.53 -9.77 -27.19
C ASN A 74 -5.96 -9.84 -27.78
N ARG A 75 -7.02 -9.62 -26.98
CA ARG A 75 -8.40 -9.63 -27.52
C ARG A 75 -8.86 -8.22 -27.89
N LYS A 76 -9.48 -8.09 -29.08
CA LYS A 76 -10.09 -6.85 -29.59
C LYS A 76 -11.08 -6.21 -28.61
N SER A 77 -11.71 -7.02 -27.76
CA SER A 77 -12.45 -6.59 -26.57
C SER A 77 -11.87 -7.26 -25.32
N LYS A 78 -11.51 -6.47 -24.31
CA LYS A 78 -11.15 -7.00 -22.99
C LYS A 78 -12.41 -7.57 -22.35
N LYS A 79 -12.55 -8.91 -22.33
CA LYS A 79 -13.59 -9.57 -21.54
C LYS A 79 -13.41 -9.15 -20.08
N VAL A 80 -14.44 -8.59 -19.45
CA VAL A 80 -14.43 -8.29 -18.02
C VAL A 80 -14.95 -9.53 -17.28
N TYR A 81 -14.11 -10.11 -16.42
CA TYR A 81 -14.53 -11.21 -15.56
C TYR A 81 -15.20 -10.67 -14.29
N PRO A 82 -16.18 -11.39 -13.72
CA PRO A 82 -16.78 -11.00 -12.45
C PRO A 82 -15.73 -10.96 -11.34
N GLN A 83 -15.96 -10.08 -10.39
CA GLN A 83 -15.16 -10.00 -9.17
C GLN A 83 -15.63 -11.03 -8.16
N HIS A 84 -14.69 -11.64 -7.45
CA HIS A 84 -14.93 -12.61 -6.39
C HIS A 84 -14.24 -12.17 -5.10
N LYS A 85 -14.86 -12.49 -3.96
CA LYS A 85 -14.23 -12.37 -2.65
C LYS A 85 -13.45 -13.66 -2.34
N MET A 86 -12.25 -13.52 -1.77
CA MET A 86 -11.45 -14.64 -1.30
C MET A 86 -12.07 -15.23 -0.03
N ASN A 87 -12.21 -16.55 0.00
CA ASN A 87 -12.71 -17.30 1.16
C ASN A 87 -11.62 -18.13 1.85
N LEU A 88 -10.39 -18.14 1.31
CA LEU A 88 -9.25 -18.82 1.90
C LEU A 88 -8.58 -17.93 2.95
N SER A 89 -8.14 -18.54 4.04
CA SER A 89 -7.24 -17.96 5.03
C SER A 89 -5.79 -18.30 4.69
N PHE A 90 -4.86 -17.46 5.14
CA PHE A 90 -3.42 -17.64 4.99
C PHE A 90 -2.74 -17.22 6.28
N GLU A 91 -1.68 -17.92 6.68
CA GLU A 91 -0.95 -17.62 7.92
C GLU A 91 -0.15 -16.31 7.81
N ASN A 92 0.43 -16.04 6.64
CA ASN A 92 1.27 -14.87 6.39
C ASN A 92 1.21 -14.44 4.91
N THR A 93 1.87 -13.33 4.57
CA THR A 93 1.84 -12.81 3.20
C THR A 93 2.63 -13.65 2.19
N LEU A 94 3.61 -14.45 2.62
CA LEU A 94 4.34 -15.33 1.70
C LEU A 94 3.42 -16.45 1.17
N GLU A 95 2.61 -17.04 2.05
CA GLU A 95 1.64 -18.05 1.66
C GLU A 95 0.59 -17.46 0.71
N LEU A 96 0.03 -16.29 1.05
CA LEU A 96 -0.89 -15.55 0.19
C LEU A 96 -0.29 -15.29 -1.20
N LEU A 97 0.95 -14.78 -1.26
CA LEU A 97 1.63 -14.47 -2.53
C LEU A 97 1.93 -15.73 -3.34
N THR A 98 2.29 -16.82 -2.68
CA THR A 98 2.52 -18.13 -3.33
C THR A 98 1.22 -18.66 -3.93
N TYR A 99 0.11 -18.53 -3.21
CA TYR A 99 -1.20 -18.87 -3.76
C TYR A 99 -1.56 -18.00 -4.96
N LEU A 100 -1.46 -16.66 -4.84
CA LEU A 100 -1.80 -15.74 -5.91
C LEU A 100 -0.94 -15.94 -7.16
N SER A 101 0.36 -16.23 -7.01
CA SER A 101 1.26 -16.48 -8.14
C SER A 101 0.93 -17.78 -8.89
N SER A 102 0.36 -18.77 -8.20
CA SER A 102 -0.14 -20.01 -8.82
C SER A 102 -1.44 -19.81 -9.61
N LYS A 103 -2.09 -18.63 -9.51
CA LYS A 103 -3.39 -18.33 -10.13
C LYS A 103 -3.27 -17.23 -11.16
N ASN A 104 -4.12 -17.30 -12.18
CA ASN A 104 -4.25 -16.24 -13.16
C ASN A 104 -5.20 -15.13 -12.66
N TYR A 105 -4.94 -14.59 -11.46
CA TYR A 105 -5.79 -13.62 -10.78
C TYR A 105 -5.19 -12.22 -10.75
N GLU A 106 -6.05 -11.22 -10.95
CA GLU A 106 -5.79 -9.81 -10.71
C GLU A 106 -6.46 -9.41 -9.40
N VAL A 107 -5.71 -8.77 -8.50
CA VAL A 107 -6.23 -8.30 -7.22
C VAL A 107 -6.78 -6.90 -7.40
N ASP A 108 -8.09 -6.79 -7.23
CA ASP A 108 -8.81 -5.51 -7.32
C ASP A 108 -8.69 -4.72 -6.03
N TRP A 109 -8.85 -5.40 -4.89
CA TRP A 109 -8.86 -4.78 -3.58
C TRP A 109 -8.32 -5.75 -2.53
N ILE A 110 -7.59 -5.22 -1.55
CA ILE A 110 -7.08 -6.00 -0.42
C ILE A 110 -7.10 -5.16 0.86
N GLU A 111 -7.41 -5.81 1.99
CA GLU A 111 -7.14 -5.36 3.35
C GLU A 111 -6.60 -6.55 4.13
N ILE A 112 -5.42 -6.37 4.72
CA ILE A 112 -4.77 -7.32 5.61
C ILE A 112 -4.65 -6.65 6.97
N ARG A 113 -5.12 -7.34 8.01
CA ARG A 113 -4.84 -6.99 9.40
C ARG A 113 -3.92 -8.05 9.98
N PHE A 114 -2.87 -7.62 10.66
CA PHE A 114 -1.88 -8.49 11.26
C PHE A 114 -2.10 -8.63 12.76
N LYS A 115 -1.63 -9.73 13.35
CA LYS A 115 -1.74 -9.98 14.79
C LYS A 115 -0.97 -8.97 15.65
N ASN A 116 0.05 -8.31 15.11
CA ASN A 116 0.82 -7.27 15.80
C ASN A 116 0.13 -5.89 15.81
N GLY A 117 -1.12 -5.79 15.32
CA GLY A 117 -1.90 -4.55 15.28
C GLY A 117 -1.71 -3.73 13.99
N TRP A 118 -0.78 -4.10 13.11
CA TRP A 118 -0.60 -3.41 11.83
C TRP A 118 -1.71 -3.76 10.84
N ALA A 119 -1.94 -2.87 9.87
CA ALA A 119 -2.81 -3.14 8.75
C ALA A 119 -2.25 -2.56 7.43
N ILE A 120 -2.56 -3.23 6.33
CA ILE A 120 -2.28 -2.77 4.96
C ILE A 120 -3.57 -2.88 4.18
N LYS A 121 -4.02 -1.79 3.55
CA LYS A 121 -5.23 -1.82 2.72
C LYS A 121 -5.09 -1.00 1.46
N ASN A 122 -5.88 -1.36 0.45
CA ASN A 122 -6.09 -0.54 -0.72
C ASN A 122 -6.68 0.83 -0.28
N ALA A 123 -6.08 1.93 -0.73
CA ALA A 123 -6.60 3.28 -0.50
C ALA A 123 -7.36 3.80 -1.73
N PHE A 124 -6.62 4.09 -2.81
CA PHE A 124 -7.13 4.55 -4.10
C PHE A 124 -6.33 3.91 -5.25
N LEU A 125 -6.60 4.24 -6.51
CA LEU A 125 -5.96 3.65 -7.71
C LEU A 125 -4.44 3.46 -7.56
N ASN A 126 -4.00 2.19 -7.52
CA ASN A 126 -2.62 1.75 -7.31
C ASN A 126 -1.95 2.26 -6.01
N GLU A 127 -2.73 2.52 -4.97
CA GLU A 127 -2.27 2.98 -3.66
C GLU A 127 -2.49 1.92 -2.58
N LEU A 128 -1.50 1.79 -1.70
CA LEU A 128 -1.62 1.09 -0.43
C LEU A 128 -1.49 2.07 0.73
N GLU A 129 -2.38 1.95 1.69
CA GLU A 129 -2.27 2.56 3.02
C GLU A 129 -1.63 1.56 3.97
N PHE A 130 -0.58 2.00 4.66
CA PHE A 130 0.08 1.28 5.73
C PHE A 130 -0.30 1.94 7.05
N ILE A 131 -0.76 1.13 8.01
CA ILE A 131 -1.22 1.56 9.33
C ILE A 131 -0.44 0.78 10.38
N THR A 132 0.22 1.49 11.29
CA THR A 132 1.01 0.92 12.40
C THR A 132 0.39 1.29 13.75
N ASN A 133 1.00 0.83 14.84
CA ASN A 133 0.49 1.10 16.19
C ASN A 133 0.81 2.54 16.63
N ASN A 134 1.97 3.07 16.24
CA ASN A 134 2.47 4.38 16.64
C ASN A 134 3.29 5.06 15.54
N MET A 135 3.69 6.31 15.80
CA MET A 135 4.44 7.15 14.86
C MET A 135 5.86 6.60 14.60
N GLN A 136 6.51 6.04 15.62
CA GLN A 136 7.86 5.51 15.53
C GLN A 136 7.91 4.30 14.58
N GLU A 137 7.00 3.35 14.75
CA GLU A 137 6.83 2.22 13.83
C GLU A 137 6.49 2.68 12.41
N ARG A 138 5.64 3.71 12.28
CA ARG A 138 5.29 4.30 10.98
C ARG A 138 6.52 4.83 10.27
N ASN A 139 7.36 5.60 10.98
CA ASN A 139 8.56 6.21 10.43
C ASN A 139 9.57 5.13 10.01
N LEU A 140 9.81 4.14 10.87
CA LEU A 140 10.70 3.02 10.58
C LEU A 140 10.24 2.22 9.34
N LEU A 141 8.94 1.93 9.24
CA LEU A 141 8.39 1.24 8.09
C LEU A 141 8.54 2.08 6.82
N PHE A 142 8.25 3.38 6.89
CA PHE A 142 8.40 4.27 5.76
C PHE A 142 9.85 4.35 5.27
N GLU A 143 10.82 4.59 6.16
CA GLU A 143 12.25 4.64 5.80
C GLU A 143 12.71 3.34 5.12
N LYS A 144 12.25 2.19 5.63
CA LYS A 144 12.51 0.89 5.03
C LYS A 144 11.92 0.77 3.62
N LEU A 145 10.72 1.30 3.37
CA LEU A 145 10.13 1.26 2.03
C LEU A 145 10.81 2.25 1.08
N ILE A 146 11.05 3.49 1.52
CA ILE A 146 11.70 4.52 0.69
C ILE A 146 13.13 4.14 0.32
N SER A 147 13.90 3.55 1.24
CA SER A 147 15.25 3.06 0.92
C SER A 147 15.27 2.02 -0.21
N LEU A 148 14.20 1.20 -0.34
CA LEU A 148 14.05 0.25 -1.46
C LEU A 148 13.70 0.92 -2.79
N SER A 149 13.11 2.12 -2.76
CA SER A 149 12.63 2.82 -3.96
C SER A 149 13.73 3.52 -4.76
N GLY A 150 14.92 3.70 -4.18
CA GLY A 150 16.05 4.38 -4.81
C GLY A 150 15.98 5.91 -4.79
N GLN A 151 14.96 6.50 -4.13
CA GLN A 151 14.68 7.95 -4.14
C GLN A 151 15.46 8.73 -3.05
N GLY A 152 16.47 8.12 -2.43
CA GLY A 152 17.22 8.74 -1.34
C GLY A 152 16.42 8.83 -0.02
N PRO A 153 17.04 9.34 1.06
CA PRO A 153 16.38 9.50 2.34
C PRO A 153 15.33 10.62 2.28
N ILE A 154 14.15 10.37 2.84
CA ILE A 154 13.07 11.35 2.96
C ILE A 154 12.74 11.51 4.44
N ASP A 155 12.87 12.73 4.98
CA ASP A 155 12.37 13.02 6.32
C ASP A 155 10.85 13.11 6.31
N ILE A 156 10.20 12.01 6.67
CA ILE A 156 8.74 11.93 6.70
C ILE A 156 8.11 12.88 7.74
N ASN A 157 8.84 13.29 8.77
CA ASN A 157 8.30 14.20 9.79
C ASN A 157 8.27 15.65 9.31
N SER A 158 9.04 16.00 8.28
CA SER A 158 8.96 17.28 7.60
C SER A 158 7.70 17.44 6.74
N LEU A 159 6.97 16.36 6.47
CA LEU A 159 5.80 16.36 5.60
C LEU A 159 4.54 16.74 6.37
N GLU A 160 3.78 17.70 5.84
CA GLU A 160 2.44 18.01 6.35
C GLU A 160 1.46 16.85 6.17
N ILE A 161 0.58 16.68 7.15
CA ILE A 161 -0.45 15.66 7.13
C ILE A 161 -1.57 16.01 6.16
N ASN A 162 -2.18 14.98 5.56
CA ASN A 162 -3.23 15.09 4.56
C ASN A 162 -2.82 15.83 3.27
N LYS A 163 -1.52 16.12 3.11
CA LYS A 163 -0.94 16.51 1.85
C LYS A 163 -0.44 15.27 1.09
N THR A 164 -0.31 15.42 -0.21
CA THR A 164 0.26 14.40 -1.09
C THR A 164 1.49 15.00 -1.74
N TYR A 165 2.59 14.27 -1.71
CA TYR A 165 3.85 14.70 -2.27
C TYR A 165 4.24 13.78 -3.42
N SER A 166 4.70 14.36 -4.52
CA SER A 166 5.29 13.64 -5.63
C SER A 166 6.77 13.41 -5.34
N LEU A 167 7.23 12.21 -5.65
CA LEU A 167 8.64 11.82 -5.48
C LEU A 167 9.35 11.93 -6.84
N CYS A 168 10.50 12.59 -6.85
CA CYS A 168 11.31 12.81 -8.04
C CYS A 168 12.49 11.82 -8.09
N THR A 169 13.06 11.57 -9.27
CA THR A 169 14.20 10.63 -9.42
C THR A 169 15.49 11.13 -8.76
N ASP A 170 15.63 12.44 -8.57
CA ASP A 170 16.75 13.09 -7.89
C ASP A 170 16.60 13.12 -6.35
N GLY A 171 15.51 12.55 -5.83
CA GLY A 171 15.18 12.50 -4.41
C GLY A 171 14.43 13.74 -3.91
N GLU A 172 14.12 14.71 -4.77
CA GLU A 172 13.26 15.83 -4.37
C GLU A 172 11.83 15.37 -4.07
N VAL A 173 11.26 15.95 -3.02
CA VAL A 173 9.86 15.73 -2.62
C VAL A 173 9.07 17.00 -2.87
N LYS A 174 8.12 16.95 -3.81
CA LYS A 174 7.34 18.12 -4.24
C LYS A 174 5.89 18.01 -3.81
N LEU A 175 5.37 19.03 -3.13
CA LEU A 175 3.94 19.08 -2.79
C LEU A 175 3.10 19.00 -4.06
N LYS A 176 2.22 18.00 -4.15
CA LYS A 176 1.32 17.84 -5.28
C LYS A 176 0.14 18.80 -5.12
N PRO A 177 -0.10 19.73 -6.07
CA PRO A 177 -1.25 20.61 -6.00
C PRO A 177 -2.54 19.78 -5.99
N LEU A 178 -3.52 20.21 -5.19
CA LEU A 178 -4.79 19.50 -5.00
C LEU A 178 -5.64 19.40 -6.27
N PHE A 179 -5.28 20.13 -7.33
CA PHE A 179 -5.98 20.14 -8.60
C PHE A 179 -4.98 20.30 -9.73
N LEU A 180 -4.96 19.32 -10.63
CA LEU A 180 -4.63 19.41 -12.06
C LEU A 180 -4.98 18.03 -12.64
N ASN A 181 -6.20 17.94 -13.17
CA ASN A 181 -6.63 16.86 -14.05
C ASN A 181 -5.94 16.99 -15.40
#